data_AF-A0A1A9AKL3-F1
#
_entry.id   AF-A0A1A9AKL3-F1
#
_cell.length_a   1.000
_cell.length_b   1.000
_cell.length_c   1.000
_cell.angle_alpha   90.00
_cell.angle_beta   90.00
_cell.angle_gamma   90.00
#
_symmetry.space_group_name_H-M   'P 1'
#
loop_
_entity.id
_entity.type
_entity.pdbx_description
1 polymer ?
#
loop_
_entity_poly.entity_id
_entity_poly.type
_entity_poly.pdbx_seq_one_letter_code
_entity_poly.pdbx_strand_id
1 'polypeptide(L)'
;MPTQDNPTDFLGLIHNSKKELNSEKFYDALERESSDLSKYKEICNETSVRTENDKVNIICTKYLRYLKNCEALNNGSFTYDVSTLLNYWLYDKLINIYGNNDELDIRLGF
;
A
#
# COMPACT_ATOMS: atom_id res chain seq x y z
N MET A 1 5.09 15.37 24.95
CA MET A 1 3.81 14.64 24.78
C MET A 1 3.97 13.76 23.56
N PRO A 2 3.85 12.43 23.64
CA PRO A 2 3.76 11.63 22.43
C PRO A 2 2.37 11.89 21.86
N THR A 3 2.30 12.56 20.71
CA THR A 3 1.11 12.60 19.88
C THR A 3 0.68 11.16 19.65
N GLN A 4 -0.52 10.80 20.12
CA GLN A 4 -1.14 9.53 19.76
C GLN A 4 -1.11 9.43 18.24
N ASP A 5 -0.34 8.47 17.76
CA ASP A 5 -0.33 8.04 16.37
C ASP A 5 -1.71 7.53 16.05
N ASN A 6 -2.58 8.43 15.59
CA ASN A 6 -3.91 8.04 15.15
C ASN A 6 -3.70 7.32 13.82
N PRO A 7 -3.84 5.99 13.77
CA PRO A 7 -3.63 5.24 12.54
C PRO A 7 -4.56 5.85 11.49
N THR A 8 -4.03 6.22 10.33
CA THR A 8 -4.83 6.83 9.26
C THR A 8 -6.09 5.96 9.06
N ASP A 9 -7.28 6.49 9.37
CA ASP A 9 -8.54 5.76 9.28
C ASP A 9 -8.80 5.37 7.81
N PHE A 10 -8.34 4.17 7.45
CA PHE A 10 -8.36 3.70 6.06
C PHE A 10 -9.79 3.50 5.58
N LEU A 11 -10.70 3.09 6.46
CA LEU A 11 -12.14 3.04 6.19
C LEU A 11 -12.67 4.43 5.84
N GLY A 12 -12.33 5.42 6.66
CA GLY A 12 -12.64 6.82 6.39
C GLY A 12 -12.11 7.30 5.04
N LEU A 13 -10.90 6.89 4.65
CA LEU A 13 -10.35 7.23 3.34
C LEU A 13 -11.15 6.64 2.18
N ILE A 14 -11.51 5.34 2.26
CA ILE A 14 -12.32 4.67 1.25
C ILE A 14 -13.69 5.33 1.13
N HIS A 15 -14.35 5.61 2.26
CA HIS A 15 -15.68 6.23 2.27
C HIS A 15 -15.69 7.67 1.74
N ASN A 16 -14.61 8.41 1.97
CA ASN A 16 -14.46 9.79 1.50
C ASN A 16 -13.97 9.90 0.04
N SER A 17 -13.63 8.78 -0.60
CA SER A 17 -13.22 8.78 -1.99
C SER A 17 -14.41 9.12 -2.90
N LYS A 18 -14.17 10.00 -3.88
CA LYS A 18 -15.18 10.41 -4.89
C LYS A 18 -15.26 9.46 -6.08
N LYS A 19 -14.48 8.37 -6.07
CA LYS A 19 -14.48 7.37 -7.15
C LYS A 19 -15.78 6.58 -7.16
N GLU A 20 -16.12 6.00 -8.31
CA GLU A 20 -17.37 5.24 -8.45
C GLU A 20 -17.16 3.79 -8.03
N LEU A 21 -16.11 3.15 -8.54
CA LEU A 21 -15.86 1.73 -8.31
C LEU A 21 -15.19 1.50 -6.95
N ASN A 22 -15.56 0.40 -6.29
CA ASN A 22 -14.97 0.02 -5.00
C ASN A 22 -13.44 -0.18 -5.09
N SER A 23 -12.96 -0.76 -6.19
CA SER A 23 -11.53 -0.91 -6.47
C SER A 23 -10.83 0.44 -6.58
N GLU A 24 -11.42 1.39 -7.29
CA GLU A 24 -10.86 2.74 -7.43
C GLU A 24 -10.82 3.49 -6.11
N LYS A 25 -11.87 3.37 -5.27
CA LYS A 25 -11.88 3.97 -3.92
C LYS A 25 -10.78 3.38 -3.04
N PHE A 26 -10.58 2.06 -3.14
CA PHE A 26 -9.52 1.36 -2.43
C PHE A 26 -8.13 1.81 -2.88
N TYR A 27 -7.89 1.91 -4.18
CA TYR A 27 -6.62 2.41 -4.73
C TYR A 27 -6.39 3.88 -4.38
N ASP A 28 -7.41 4.73 -4.42
CA ASP A 28 -7.33 6.13 -3.99
C ASP A 28 -6.91 6.26 -2.51
N ALA A 29 -7.43 5.39 -1.63
CA ALA A 29 -7.01 5.32 -0.24
C ALA A 29 -5.55 4.85 -0.07
N LEU A 30 -5.11 3.86 -0.86
CA LEU A 30 -3.72 3.42 -0.87
C LEU A 30 -2.77 4.53 -1.34
N GLU A 31 -3.15 5.29 -2.36
CA GLU A 31 -2.29 6.32 -2.95
C GLU A 31 -2.13 7.57 -2.12
N ARG A 32 -3.04 7.87 -1.18
CA ARG A 32 -2.95 9.07 -0.35
C ARG A 32 -1.61 9.16 0.37
N GLU A 33 -1.03 10.35 0.38
CA GLU A 33 0.15 10.65 1.19
C GLU A 33 -0.21 10.68 2.69
N SER A 34 0.70 10.22 3.53
CA SER A 34 0.56 10.29 5.00
C SER A 34 1.90 10.59 5.65
N SER A 35 1.88 11.38 6.72
CA SER A 35 3.05 11.62 7.57
C SER A 35 3.58 10.35 8.24
N ASP A 36 2.73 9.32 8.40
CA ASP A 36 3.08 8.03 9.00
C ASP A 36 4.04 7.19 8.14
N LEU A 37 4.20 7.52 6.85
CA LEU A 37 5.05 6.75 5.93
C LEU A 37 6.52 6.74 6.38
N SER A 38 6.96 7.76 7.12
CA SER A 38 8.31 7.84 7.68
C SER A 38 8.65 6.67 8.61
N LYS A 39 7.67 6.14 9.35
CA LYS A 39 7.84 5.02 10.30
C LYS A 39 8.17 3.70 9.60
N TYR A 40 7.74 3.55 8.35
CA TYR A 40 7.95 2.33 7.57
C TYR A 40 9.21 2.40 6.72
N LYS A 41 9.85 3.57 6.59
CA LYS A 41 11.06 3.73 5.79
C LYS A 41 12.18 2.81 6.26
N GLU A 42 12.39 2.69 7.57
CA GLU A 42 13.43 1.80 8.12
C GLU A 42 13.17 0.33 7.80
N ILE A 43 11.91 -0.11 7.83
CA ILE A 43 11.51 -1.50 7.52
C ILE A 43 11.69 -1.78 6.02
N CYS A 44 11.36 -0.79 5.18
CA CYS A 44 11.41 -0.94 3.74
C CYS A 44 12.82 -0.81 3.16
N ASN A 45 13.76 -0.18 3.87
CA ASN A 45 15.10 0.15 3.38
C ASN A 45 16.06 -1.06 3.35
N GLU A 46 15.70 -2.11 2.61
CA GLU A 46 16.52 -3.29 2.37
C GLU A 46 17.20 -3.17 0.99
N THR A 47 18.45 -2.72 0.99
CA THR A 47 19.10 -2.14 -0.20
C THR A 47 19.86 -3.13 -1.09
N SER A 48 20.12 -4.36 -0.65
CA SER A 48 21.08 -5.23 -1.34
C SER A 48 20.48 -6.20 -2.36
N VAL A 49 19.16 -6.40 -2.39
CA VAL A 49 18.52 -7.46 -3.20
C VAL A 49 17.77 -6.92 -4.41
N ARG A 50 17.33 -5.66 -4.39
CA ARG A 50 16.35 -5.11 -5.35
C ARG A 50 16.95 -3.99 -6.21
N THR A 51 16.59 -3.96 -7.49
CA THR A 51 16.79 -2.78 -8.34
C THR A 51 15.67 -1.76 -8.06
N GLU A 52 15.85 -0.49 -8.42
CA GLU A 52 14.83 0.57 -8.21
C GLU A 52 14.37 0.75 -6.73
N ASN A 53 15.28 0.51 -5.78
CA ASN A 53 15.01 0.53 -4.32
C ASN A 53 14.16 1.71 -3.86
N ASP A 54 14.48 2.94 -4.27
CA ASP A 54 13.74 4.13 -3.82
C ASP A 54 12.25 4.07 -4.20
N LYS A 55 11.95 3.58 -5.41
CA LYS A 55 10.56 3.43 -5.88
C LYS A 55 9.86 2.31 -5.14
N VAL A 56 10.51 1.15 -4.99
CA VAL A 56 9.94 0.01 -4.25
C VAL A 56 9.72 0.36 -2.78
N ASN A 57 10.61 1.14 -2.17
CA ASN A 57 10.48 1.61 -0.80
C ASN A 57 9.20 2.44 -0.62
N ILE A 58 8.88 3.32 -1.58
CA ILE A 58 7.62 4.08 -1.57
C ILE A 58 6.43 3.12 -1.56
N ILE A 59 6.42 2.10 -2.44
CA ILE A 59 5.35 1.10 -2.48
C ILE A 59 5.26 0.31 -1.17
N CYS A 60 6.40 -0.08 -0.60
CA CYS A 60 6.49 -0.80 0.66
C CYS A 60 5.92 0.00 1.82
N THR A 61 6.20 1.30 1.90
CA THR A 61 5.62 2.13 2.97
C THR A 61 4.10 2.22 2.87
N LYS A 62 3.53 2.34 1.66
CA LYS A 62 2.07 2.35 1.44
C LYS A 62 1.45 0.98 1.76
N TYR A 63 2.10 -0.11 1.38
CA TYR A 63 1.69 -1.48 1.67
C TYR A 63 1.67 -1.77 3.17
N LEU A 64 2.76 -1.46 3.89
CA LEU A 64 2.84 -1.65 5.35
C LEU A 64 1.85 -0.76 6.09
N ARG A 65 1.64 0.47 5.64
CA ARG A 65 0.59 1.34 6.19
C ARG A 65 -0.77 0.67 6.09
N TYR A 66 -1.12 0.12 4.92
CA TYR A 66 -2.36 -0.63 4.77
C TYR A 66 -2.43 -1.82 5.75
N LEU A 67 -1.42 -2.68 5.78
CA LEU A 67 -1.43 -3.89 6.61
C LEU A 67 -1.63 -3.57 8.10
N LYS A 68 -1.02 -2.47 8.59
CA LYS A 68 -1.18 -2.03 9.98
C LYS A 68 -2.57 -1.48 10.30
N ASN A 69 -3.31 -1.03 9.30
CA ASN A 69 -4.67 -0.49 9.44
C ASN A 69 -5.76 -1.48 8.98
N CYS A 70 -5.36 -2.65 8.48
CA CYS A 70 -6.25 -3.63 7.86
C CYS A 70 -7.17 -4.35 8.85
N GLU A 71 -6.84 -4.38 10.15
CA GLU A 71 -7.71 -4.99 11.16
C GLU A 71 -9.10 -4.35 11.21
N ALA A 72 -9.18 -3.02 11.04
CA ALA A 72 -10.45 -2.31 10.91
C ALA A 72 -11.22 -2.68 9.63
N LEU A 73 -10.51 -3.02 8.55
CA LEU A 73 -11.11 -3.42 7.27
C LEU A 73 -11.58 -4.87 7.28
N ASN A 74 -10.85 -5.78 7.95
CA ASN A 74 -11.27 -7.17 8.13
C ASN A 74 -12.52 -7.29 9.01
N ASN A 75 -12.73 -6.32 9.92
CA ASN A 75 -13.97 -6.18 10.68
C ASN A 75 -15.04 -5.38 9.92
N GLY A 76 -14.68 -4.75 8.80
CA GLY A 76 -15.60 -4.05 7.90
C GLY A 76 -16.31 -5.03 6.98
N SER A 77 -17.62 -4.90 6.82
CA SER A 77 -18.39 -5.75 5.91
C SER A 77 -18.22 -5.30 4.45
N PHE A 78 -17.04 -5.53 3.87
CA PHE A 78 -16.84 -5.36 2.44
C PHE A 78 -17.49 -6.51 1.68
N THR A 79 -18.15 -6.20 0.57
CA THR A 79 -18.73 -7.21 -0.35
C THR A 79 -17.69 -7.83 -1.28
N TYR A 80 -16.42 -7.48 -1.11
CA TYR A 80 -15.30 -7.84 -1.97
C TYR A 80 -14.05 -8.18 -1.15
N ASP A 81 -13.19 -9.03 -1.71
CA ASP A 81 -11.92 -9.40 -1.08
C ASP A 81 -10.88 -8.28 -1.22
N VAL A 82 -10.64 -7.58 -0.12
CA VAL A 82 -9.63 -6.52 -0.02
C VAL A 82 -8.21 -7.04 -0.26
N SER A 83 -7.95 -8.32 0.02
CA SER A 83 -6.64 -8.96 -0.20
C SER A 83 -6.36 -9.10 -1.69
N THR A 84 -7.38 -9.51 -2.47
CA THR A 84 -7.30 -9.58 -3.92
C THR A 84 -7.03 -8.20 -4.53
N LEU A 85 -7.70 -7.15 -4.07
CA LEU A 85 -7.44 -5.79 -4.55
C LEU A 85 -6.03 -5.31 -4.23
N LEU A 86 -5.53 -5.60 -3.03
CA LEU A 86 -4.17 -5.28 -2.62
C LEU A 86 -3.13 -5.97 -3.51
N ASN A 87 -3.34 -7.25 -3.83
CA ASN A 87 -2.44 -8.01 -4.71
C ASN A 87 -2.39 -7.40 -6.12
N TYR A 88 -3.54 -7.04 -6.70
CA TYR A 88 -3.58 -6.37 -8.00
C TYR A 88 -2.90 -5.00 -7.96
N TRP A 89 -3.13 -4.22 -6.91
CA TRP A 89 -2.45 -2.93 -6.74
C TRP A 89 -0.94 -3.11 -6.66
N LEU A 90 -0.46 -4.04 -5.83
CA LEU A 90 0.97 -4.28 -5.65
C LEU A 90 1.62 -4.72 -6.97
N TYR A 91 0.99 -5.66 -7.68
CA TYR A 91 1.48 -6.14 -8.96
C TYR A 91 1.54 -5.03 -10.03
N ASP A 92 0.50 -4.20 -10.13
CA ASP A 92 0.49 -3.03 -11.01
C ASP A 92 1.64 -2.06 -10.69
N LYS A 93 1.94 -1.81 -9.41
CA LYS A 93 3.06 -0.95 -9.02
C LYS A 93 4.41 -1.53 -9.40
N LEU A 94 4.62 -2.82 -9.16
CA LEU A 94 5.89 -3.48 -9.48
C LEU A 94 6.11 -3.53 -10.99
N ILE A 95 5.07 -3.82 -11.78
CA ILE A 95 5.13 -3.74 -13.24
C ILE A 95 5.45 -2.32 -13.72
N ASN A 96 4.85 -1.28 -13.12
CA ASN A 96 5.13 0.10 -13.52
C ASN A 96 6.57 0.54 -13.16
N ILE A 97 7.22 -0.14 -12.21
CA ILE A 97 8.61 0.12 -11.82
C ILE A 97 9.58 -0.65 -12.71
N TYR A 98 9.39 -1.95 -12.87
CA TYR A 98 10.33 -2.85 -13.53
C TYR A 98 10.02 -3.11 -15.02
N GLY A 99 8.78 -2.92 -15.44
CA GLY A 99 8.30 -3.34 -16.75
C GLY A 99 7.86 -4.80 -16.80
N ASN A 100 7.15 -5.19 -17.86
CA ASN A 100 6.50 -6.49 -17.97
C ASN A 100 7.46 -7.69 -18.17
N ASN A 101 8.75 -7.43 -18.42
CA ASN A 101 9.70 -8.48 -18.82
C ASN A 101 10.63 -8.92 -17.67
N ASP A 102 10.65 -8.18 -16.55
CA ASP A 102 11.59 -8.40 -15.46
C ASP A 102 10.93 -9.16 -14.30
N GLU A 103 10.52 -10.41 -14.58
CA GLU A 103 9.82 -11.29 -13.63
C GLU A 103 10.62 -11.53 -12.34
N LEU A 104 11.96 -11.57 -12.44
CA LEU A 104 12.84 -11.72 -11.29
C LEU A 104 12.74 -10.52 -10.34
N ASP A 105 12.83 -9.30 -10.87
CA ASP A 105 12.75 -8.08 -10.06
C ASP A 105 11.34 -7.90 -9.47
N ILE A 106 10.28 -8.22 -10.23
CA ILE A 106 8.90 -8.24 -9.71
C ILE A 106 8.79 -9.22 -8.54
N ARG A 107 9.37 -10.42 -8.66
CA ARG A 107 9.33 -11.45 -7.61
C ARG A 107 10.21 -11.11 -6.40
N LEU A 108 11.31 -10.37 -6.59
CA LEU A 108 12.20 -9.94 -5.52
C LEU A 108 11.73 -8.64 -4.84
N GLY A 109 10.77 -7.93 -5.43
CA GLY A 109 10.26 -6.66 -4.92
C GLY A 109 9.65 -6.76 -3.51
N PHE A 110 8.99 -7.88 -3.18
CA PHE A 110 8.28 -8.17 -1.92
C PHE A 110 8.24 -9.67 -1.64
#